data_AF-A0A9X2SKN0-F1
#
_entry.id   AF-A0A9X2SKN0-F1
#
_cell.length_a   1.000
_cell.length_b   1.000
_cell.length_c   1.000
_cell.angle_alpha   90.00
_cell.angle_beta   90.00
_cell.angle_gamma   90.00
#
_symmetry.space_group_name_H-M   'P 1'
#
loop_
_entity.id
_entity.type
_entity.pdbx_description
1 polymer ?
#
loop_
_entity_poly.entity_id
_entity_poly.type
_entity_poly.pdbx_seq_one_letter_code
_entity_poly.pdbx_strand_id
1 'polypeptide(L)'
;MLAHPWSPALLGRPLLGPNVLARTEVIQAKLVQAGLAELELAAATRTLAGFVLGASLADATWHRLDDPSAIAKVRAHILDSAERYPTLSTSGFVDAGWPDDELFVFGLDRVLDRLLART
;
A
#
# COMPACT_ATOMS: atom_id res chain seq x y z
N MET A 1 3.07 -7.26 -8.47
CA MET A 1 3.63 -5.95 -8.88
C MET A 1 5.13 -5.94 -8.69
N LEU A 2 5.67 -6.40 -7.56
CA LEU A 2 7.12 -6.54 -7.36
C LEU A 2 7.80 -7.44 -8.41
N ALA A 3 7.22 -8.61 -8.73
CA ALA A 3 7.72 -9.49 -9.80
C ALA A 3 7.53 -8.94 -11.23
N HIS A 4 6.67 -7.93 -11.40
CA HIS A 4 6.34 -7.32 -12.69
C HIS A 4 6.27 -5.79 -12.54
N PRO A 5 7.41 -5.11 -12.27
CA PRO A 5 7.42 -3.72 -11.84
C PRO A 5 6.95 -2.72 -12.90
N TRP A 6 6.76 -3.17 -14.15
CA TRP A 6 6.12 -2.42 -15.24
C TRP A 6 4.59 -2.37 -15.13
N SER A 7 3.97 -3.32 -14.43
CA SER A 7 2.51 -3.46 -14.37
C SER A 7 1.76 -2.24 -13.79
N PRO A 8 2.29 -1.48 -12.81
CA PRO A 8 1.60 -0.29 -12.31
C PRO A 8 1.36 0.76 -13.40
N ALA A 9 2.26 0.88 -14.37
CA ALA A 9 2.12 1.85 -15.48
C ALA A 9 0.94 1.54 -16.43
N LEU A 10 0.37 0.34 -16.32
CA LEU A 10 -0.81 -0.07 -17.12
C LEU A 10 -2.13 0.20 -16.40
N LEU A 11 -2.10 0.66 -15.15
CA LEU A 11 -3.28 1.07 -14.40
C LEU A 11 -3.80 2.38 -15.02
N GLY A 12 -5.10 2.43 -15.35
CA GLY A 12 -5.71 3.56 -16.07
C GLY A 12 -6.67 3.16 -17.18
N ARG A 13 -6.78 1.85 -17.45
CA ARG A 13 -7.78 1.28 -18.37
C ARG A 13 -8.76 0.41 -17.58
N PRO A 14 -10.03 0.28 -18.03
CA PRO A 14 -10.97 -0.66 -17.43
C PRO A 14 -10.39 -2.08 -17.45
N LEU A 15 -10.16 -2.64 -16.26
CA LEU A 15 -9.58 -3.97 -16.11
C LEU A 15 -10.67 -5.04 -16.17
N LEU A 16 -11.19 -5.28 -17.37
CA LEU A 16 -12.32 -6.19 -17.63
C LEU A 16 -11.91 -7.55 -18.20
N GLY A 17 -10.61 -7.87 -18.18
CA GLY A 17 -10.12 -9.17 -18.60
C GLY A 17 -10.60 -10.29 -17.66
N PRO A 18 -10.74 -11.54 -18.17
CA PRO A 18 -11.32 -12.65 -17.40
C PRO A 18 -10.57 -12.92 -16.09
N ASN A 19 -9.24 -12.81 -16.08
CA ASN A 19 -8.44 -12.99 -14.87
C ASN A 19 -8.69 -11.91 -13.81
N VAL A 20 -8.92 -10.66 -14.25
CA VAL A 20 -9.22 -9.57 -13.32
C VAL A 20 -10.62 -9.75 -12.76
N LEU A 21 -11.61 -10.06 -13.61
CA LEU A 21 -12.98 -10.30 -13.18
C LEU A 21 -13.06 -11.47 -12.20
N ALA A 22 -12.41 -12.60 -12.48
CA ALA A 22 -12.38 -13.74 -11.57
C ALA A 22 -11.76 -13.40 -10.20
N ARG A 23 -10.65 -12.65 -10.19
CA ARG A 23 -10.04 -12.18 -8.94
C ARG A 23 -10.97 -11.21 -8.18
N THR A 24 -11.58 -10.27 -8.89
CA THR A 24 -12.50 -9.28 -8.29
C THR A 24 -13.71 -9.97 -7.70
N GLU A 25 -14.28 -10.96 -8.39
CA GLU A 25 -15.42 -11.76 -7.89
C GLU A 25 -15.08 -12.44 -6.57
N VAL A 26 -13.91 -13.07 -6.45
CA VAL A 26 -13.49 -13.71 -5.20
C VAL A 26 -13.39 -12.69 -4.06
N ILE A 27 -12.86 -11.49 -4.32
CA ILE A 27 -12.76 -10.43 -3.30
C ILE A 27 -14.16 -9.93 -2.90
N GLN A 28 -15.03 -9.65 -3.88
CA GLN A 28 -16.41 -9.22 -3.65
C GLN A 28 -17.17 -10.24 -2.80
N ALA A 29 -17.09 -11.52 -3.17
CA ALA A 29 -17.75 -12.61 -2.45
C ALA A 29 -17.30 -12.69 -1.00
N LYS A 30 -16.02 -12.45 -0.70
CA LYS A 30 -15.50 -12.44 0.68
C LYS A 30 -16.01 -11.26 1.49
N LEU A 31 -16.09 -10.07 0.90
CA LEU A 31 -16.62 -8.89 1.58
C LEU A 31 -18.13 -9.05 1.85
N VAL A 32 -18.89 -9.60 0.90
CA VAL A 32 -20.31 -9.94 1.08
C VAL A 32 -20.49 -10.99 2.18
N GLN A 33 -19.67 -12.04 2.20
CA GLN A 33 -19.68 -13.06 3.27
C GLN A 33 -19.39 -12.47 4.65
N ALA A 34 -18.58 -11.40 4.72
CA ALA A 34 -18.30 -10.68 5.95
C ALA A 34 -19.43 -9.72 6.39
N GLY A 35 -20.52 -9.64 5.61
CA GLY A 35 -21.72 -8.86 5.95
C GLY A 35 -21.76 -7.47 5.34
N LEU A 36 -20.80 -7.10 4.48
CA LEU A 36 -20.79 -5.80 3.81
C LEU A 36 -21.78 -5.78 2.65
N ALA A 37 -22.54 -4.70 2.52
CA ALA A 37 -23.48 -4.48 1.43
C ALA A 37 -23.48 -3.03 0.94
N GLU A 38 -24.10 -2.77 -0.21
CA GLU A 38 -24.33 -1.44 -0.76
C GLU A 38 -23.09 -0.51 -0.72
N LEU A 39 -23.20 0.61 -0.01
CA LEU A 39 -22.13 1.60 0.12
C LEU A 39 -20.91 1.05 0.85
N GLU A 40 -21.12 0.21 1.89
CA GLU A 40 -20.02 -0.36 2.67
C GLU A 40 -19.20 -1.33 1.83
N LEU A 41 -19.87 -2.16 1.01
CA LEU A 41 -19.20 -3.06 0.07
C LEU A 41 -18.39 -2.27 -0.99
N ALA A 42 -18.99 -1.22 -1.55
CA ALA A 42 -18.31 -0.38 -2.54
C ALA A 42 -17.10 0.35 -1.94
N ALA A 43 -17.24 0.90 -0.73
CA ALA A 43 -16.18 1.56 0.00
C ALA A 43 -15.05 0.60 0.37
N ALA A 44 -15.37 -0.57 0.92
CA ALA A 44 -14.39 -1.61 1.29
C ALA A 44 -13.58 -2.08 0.09
N THR A 45 -14.26 -2.35 -1.03
CA THR A 45 -13.61 -2.73 -2.30
C THR A 45 -12.60 -1.69 -2.74
N ARG A 46 -13.01 -0.41 -2.77
CA ARG A 46 -12.15 0.69 -3.22
C ARG A 46 -10.97 0.91 -2.28
N THR A 47 -11.21 0.87 -0.97
CA THR A 47 -10.18 1.06 0.06
C THR A 47 -9.14 -0.04 -0.01
N LEU A 48 -9.56 -1.31 -0.08
CA LEU A 48 -8.64 -2.45 -0.17
C LEU A 48 -7.80 -2.39 -1.45
N ALA A 49 -8.43 -2.10 -2.60
CA ALA A 49 -7.71 -1.94 -3.86
C ALA A 49 -6.70 -0.78 -3.78
N GLY A 50 -7.09 0.36 -3.22
CA GLY A 50 -6.22 1.52 -3.03
C GLY A 50 -5.02 1.23 -2.14
N PHE A 51 -5.24 0.57 -1.00
CA PHE A 51 -4.18 0.18 -0.08
C PHE A 51 -3.16 -0.74 -0.75
N VAL A 52 -3.61 -1.85 -1.34
CA VAL A 52 -2.72 -2.86 -1.94
C VAL A 52 -1.92 -2.28 -3.11
N LEU A 53 -2.55 -1.46 -3.96
CA LEU A 53 -1.88 -0.79 -5.07
C LEU A 53 -0.85 0.25 -4.57
N GLY A 54 -1.21 1.02 -3.54
CA GLY A 54 -0.35 2.05 -2.95
C GLY A 54 0.89 1.46 -2.30
N ALA A 55 0.72 0.44 -1.46
CA ALA A 55 1.83 -0.27 -0.82
C ALA A 55 2.75 -0.91 -1.87
N SER A 56 2.17 -1.67 -2.81
CA SER A 56 2.96 -2.31 -3.88
C SER A 56 3.76 -1.32 -4.74
N LEU A 57 3.23 -0.11 -4.95
CA LEU A 57 3.91 0.94 -5.72
C LEU A 57 5.04 1.60 -4.91
N ALA A 58 4.82 1.83 -3.62
CA ALA A 58 5.84 2.34 -2.71
C ALA A 58 7.01 1.36 -2.63
N ASP A 59 6.73 0.09 -2.35
CA ASP A 59 7.74 -0.98 -2.23
C ASP A 59 8.50 -1.15 -3.55
N ALA A 60 7.81 -1.20 -4.69
CA ALA A 60 8.47 -1.27 -6.00
C ALA A 60 9.35 -0.04 -6.31
N THR A 61 9.01 1.12 -5.75
CA THR A 61 9.82 2.33 -5.91
C THR A 61 11.06 2.28 -5.04
N TRP A 62 10.92 1.87 -3.78
CA TRP A 62 12.03 1.73 -2.84
C TRP A 62 12.98 0.58 -3.18
N HIS A 63 12.46 -0.57 -3.62
CA HIS A 63 13.28 -1.68 -4.15
C HIS A 63 14.15 -1.24 -5.34
N ARG A 64 13.67 -0.32 -6.19
CA ARG A 64 14.50 0.25 -7.26
C ARG A 64 15.52 1.27 -6.76
N LEU A 65 15.30 1.83 -5.58
CA LEU A 65 16.16 2.80 -4.90
C LEU A 65 17.03 2.14 -3.81
N ASP A 66 17.13 0.81 -3.78
CA ASP A 66 17.94 0.01 -2.84
C ASP A 66 19.46 0.14 -3.09
N ASP A 67 19.87 1.36 -3.45
CA ASP A 67 21.24 1.85 -3.40
C ASP A 67 21.45 2.46 -2.00
N PRO A 68 22.26 1.83 -1.15
CA PRO A 68 22.56 2.33 0.19
C PRO A 68 23.08 3.78 0.19
N SER A 69 23.75 4.21 -0.88
CA SER A 69 24.24 5.57 -1.02
C SER A 69 23.13 6.59 -1.29
N ALA A 70 22.07 6.18 -2.00
CA ALA A 70 20.88 7.01 -2.22
C ALA A 70 20.10 7.18 -0.91
N ILE A 71 19.91 6.10 -0.15
CA ILE A 71 19.24 6.13 1.16
C ILE A 71 20.03 7.02 2.14
N ALA A 72 21.36 6.90 2.19
CA ALA A 72 22.20 7.75 3.03
C ALA A 72 22.08 9.25 2.68
N LYS A 73 21.97 9.59 1.39
CA LYS A 73 21.75 10.98 0.94
C LYS A 73 20.37 11.51 1.36
N VAL A 74 19.32 10.71 1.21
CA VAL A 74 17.96 11.06 1.67
C VAL A 74 17.97 11.33 3.17
N ARG A 75 18.61 10.45 3.94
CA ARG A 75 18.79 10.60 5.39
C ARG A 75 19.51 11.89 5.75
N ALA A 76 20.67 12.14 5.13
CA ALA A 76 21.46 13.35 5.38
C ALA A 76 20.66 14.62 5.08
N HIS A 77 19.91 14.64 3.97
CA HIS A 77 19.06 15.77 3.60
C HIS A 77 17.97 16.07 4.64
N ILE A 78 17.28 15.03 5.13
CA ILE A 78 16.21 15.19 6.13
C ILE A 78 16.77 15.68 7.47
N LEU A 79 17.94 15.18 7.88
CA LEU A 79 18.58 15.58 9.14
C LEU A 79 19.14 17.01 9.07
N ASP A 80 19.75 17.41 7.95
CA ASP A 80 20.23 18.78 7.73
C ASP A 80 19.08 19.80 7.72
N SER A 81 17.89 19.36 7.29
CA SER A 81 16.66 20.16 7.27
C SER A 81 15.72 19.86 8.46
N ALA A 82 16.25 19.43 9.61
CA ALA A 82 15.43 19.00 10.74
C ALA A 82 14.48 20.08 11.28
N GLU A 83 14.86 21.36 11.22
CA GLU A 83 13.97 22.47 11.61
C GLU A 83 12.74 22.57 10.70
N ARG A 84 12.90 22.23 9.41
CA ARG A 84 11.81 22.24 8.41
C ARG A 84 11.00 20.95 8.44
N TYR A 85 11.60 19.83 8.82
CA TYR A 85 10.97 18.50 8.82
C TYR A 85 11.08 17.79 10.19
N PRO A 86 10.61 18.40 11.28
CA PRO A 86 10.83 17.89 12.63
C PRO A 86 10.19 16.51 12.87
N THR A 87 9.07 16.20 12.22
CA THR A 87 8.45 14.88 12.31
C THR A 87 9.25 13.82 11.57
N LEU A 88 9.76 14.12 10.36
CA LEU A 88 10.52 13.14 9.58
C LEU A 88 11.89 12.84 10.19
N SER A 89 12.52 13.83 10.83
CA SER A 89 13.80 13.67 11.51
C SER A 89 13.71 12.86 12.81
N THR A 90 12.50 12.66 13.36
CA THR A 90 12.28 11.99 14.66
C THR A 90 11.42 10.72 14.59
N SER A 91 10.65 10.51 13.51
CA SER A 91 9.71 9.38 13.39
C SER A 91 10.34 8.03 13.04
N GLY A 92 11.66 7.97 12.84
CA GLY A 92 12.35 6.78 12.33
C GLY A 92 12.14 6.56 10.82
N PHE A 93 11.52 7.51 10.11
CA PHE A 93 11.31 7.44 8.66
C PHE A 93 12.60 7.18 7.85
N VAL A 94 13.72 7.71 8.34
CA VAL A 94 15.04 7.56 7.70
C VAL A 94 15.87 6.38 8.22
N ASP A 95 15.38 5.69 9.24
CA ASP A 95 16.11 4.60 9.90
C ASP A 95 15.77 3.22 9.35
N ALA A 96 14.83 3.14 8.38
CA ALA A 96 14.48 1.92 7.63
C ALA A 96 14.44 0.67 8.53
N GLY A 97 13.70 0.76 9.63
CA GLY A 97 13.77 -0.26 10.69
C GLY A 97 12.89 -1.49 10.46
N TRP A 98 11.92 -1.42 9.54
CA TRP A 98 10.90 -2.44 9.38
C TRP A 98 10.94 -3.05 7.98
N PRO A 99 10.90 -4.39 7.86
CA PRO A 99 10.73 -5.04 6.56
C PRO A 99 9.41 -4.61 5.88
N ASP A 100 9.46 -4.35 4.57
CA ASP A 100 8.29 -3.94 3.78
C ASP A 100 7.11 -4.93 3.95
N ASP A 101 7.39 -6.23 4.00
CA ASP A 101 6.38 -7.27 4.21
C ASP A 101 5.66 -7.13 5.57
N GLU A 102 6.37 -6.76 6.63
CA GLU A 102 5.77 -6.55 7.96
C GLU A 102 4.86 -5.32 7.96
N LEU A 103 5.31 -4.23 7.32
CA LEU A 103 4.50 -3.02 7.19
C LEU A 103 3.24 -3.27 6.35
N PHE A 104 3.36 -4.05 5.27
CA PHE A 104 2.23 -4.44 4.43
C PHE A 104 1.19 -5.25 5.20
N VAL A 105 1.61 -6.32 5.89
CA VAL A 105 0.71 -7.18 6.67
C VAL A 105 0.04 -6.38 7.78
N PHE A 106 0.82 -5.63 8.57
CA PHE A 106 0.29 -4.83 9.67
C PHE A 106 -0.71 -3.77 9.16
N GLY A 107 -0.38 -3.08 8.07
CA GLY A 107 -1.27 -2.09 7.46
C GLY A 107 -2.56 -2.71 6.93
N LEU A 108 -2.46 -3.89 6.29
CA LEU A 108 -3.62 -4.61 5.77
C LEU A 108 -4.55 -5.03 6.90
N ASP A 109 -4.02 -5.57 7.99
CA ASP A 109 -4.80 -5.94 9.17
C ASP A 109 -5.55 -4.73 9.73
N ARG A 110 -4.87 -3.58 9.88
CA ARG A 110 -5.53 -2.35 10.37
C ARG A 110 -6.63 -1.85 9.44
N VAL A 111 -6.45 -1.96 8.12
CA VAL A 111 -7.49 -1.61 7.15
C VAL A 111 -8.69 -2.56 7.29
N LEU A 112 -8.45 -3.87 7.34
CA LEU A 112 -9.50 -4.87 7.47
C LEU A 112 -10.24 -4.74 8.82
N ASP A 113 -9.53 -4.53 9.92
CA ASP A 113 -10.13 -4.29 11.24
C ASP A 113 -11.13 -3.13 11.20
N ARG A 114 -10.80 -2.05 10.48
CA ARG A 114 -11.67 -0.87 10.37
C ARG A 114 -12.83 -1.08 9.41
N LEU A 115 -12.63 -1.80 8.32
CA LEU A 115 -13.70 -2.12 7.37
C LEU A 115 -14.71 -3.11 7.95
N LEU A 116 -14.28 -3.98 8.86
CA LEU A 116 -15.10 -5.04 9.45
C LEU A 116 -15.60 -4.70 10.86
N ALA A 117 -15.16 -3.58 11.43
CA ALA A 117 -15.71 -3.07 12.67
C ALA A 117 -17.19 -2.74 12.48
N ARG A 118 -18.05 -3.39 13.27
CA ARG A 118 -19.49 -3.10 13.26
C ARG A 118 -19.70 -1.75 13.95
N THR A 119 -20.39 -0.84 13.26
CA THR A 119 -20.84 0.44 13.83
C THR A 119 -21.89 0.24 14.91
#